data_AF-A0A1H3L0A9-F1
#
_entry.id   AF-A0A1H3L0A9-F1
#
_cell.length_a   1.000
_cell.length_b   1.000
_cell.length_c   1.000
_cell.angle_alpha   90.00
_cell.angle_beta   90.00
_cell.angle_gamma   90.00
#
_symmetry.space_group_name_H-M   'P 1'
#
loop_
_entity.id
_entity.type
_entity.pdbx_description
1 polymer ?
#
loop_
_entity_poly.entity_id
_entity_poly.type
_entity_poly.pdbx_seq_one_letter_code
_entity_poly.pdbx_strand_id
1 'polypeptide(L)'
;MQIRYGLVKTEGTTSFFQIQFRVNQEDEIFCTDPDCDGYVLAFSYPSADGNTSIYSHYIFPNSFTGIYTKPDLMPLEMSFSDGSKRYFDKEKGFSYTTPNSDEQRRAEIIYCCVDNRLKSNPTTTRCSGPRAYRNVFDPSKAITVQ
;
A
#
# COMPACT_ATOMS: atom_id res chain seq x y z
N MET A 1 -6.15 -4.45 -7.70
CA MET A 1 -4.72 -4.52 -7.30
C MET A 1 -4.59 -5.44 -6.10
N GLN A 2 -3.67 -6.40 -6.14
CA GLN A 2 -3.37 -7.30 -5.02
C GLN A 2 -2.06 -6.87 -4.35
N ILE A 3 -2.04 -6.87 -3.03
CA ILE A 3 -0.87 -6.49 -2.22
C ILE A 3 -0.54 -7.64 -1.27
N ARG A 4 0.74 -7.99 -1.18
CA ARG A 4 1.23 -9.03 -0.29
C ARG A 4 2.35 -8.48 0.58
N TYR A 5 2.43 -8.99 1.81
CA TYR A 5 3.42 -8.61 2.79
C TYR A 5 4.15 -9.87 3.27
N GLY A 6 5.47 -9.79 3.35
CA GLY A 6 6.31 -10.83 3.93
C GLY A 6 7.20 -10.24 5.02
N LEU A 7 7.10 -10.75 6.25
CA LEU A 7 8.07 -10.40 7.29
C LEU A 7 9.45 -10.93 6.90
N VAL A 8 10.44 -10.04 6.84
CA VAL A 8 11.82 -10.38 6.47
C VAL A 8 12.70 -10.52 7.71
N LYS A 9 12.63 -9.56 8.62
CA LYS A 9 13.41 -9.54 9.87
C LYS A 9 12.75 -8.65 10.93
N THR A 10 13.19 -8.81 12.18
CA THR A 10 12.83 -7.97 13.32
C THR A 10 14.10 -7.51 14.03
N GLU A 11 14.18 -6.23 14.34
CA GLU A 11 15.28 -5.60 15.08
C GLU A 11 14.70 -4.79 16.23
N GLY A 12 14.90 -5.26 17.46
CA GLY A 12 14.28 -4.67 18.64
C GLY A 12 12.74 -4.72 18.54
N THR A 13 12.11 -3.55 18.58
CA THR A 13 10.66 -3.39 18.52
C THR A 13 10.13 -3.19 17.10
N THR A 14 11.01 -3.08 16.09
CA THR A 14 10.64 -2.81 14.69
C THR A 14 10.74 -4.08 13.84
N SER A 15 9.70 -4.36 13.05
CA SER A 15 9.69 -5.42 12.04
C SER A 15 9.75 -4.85 10.62
N PHE A 16 10.49 -5.51 9.74
CA PHE A 16 10.72 -5.09 8.37
C PHE A 16 10.01 -6.03 7.40
N PHE A 17 9.13 -5.47 6.59
CA PHE A 17 8.29 -6.20 5.66
C PHE A 17 8.69 -5.95 4.21
N GLN A 18 8.82 -7.02 3.42
CA GLN A 18 8.84 -6.94 1.97
C GLN A 18 7.41 -6.78 1.47
N ILE A 19 7.23 -5.90 0.49
CA ILE A 19 5.92 -5.65 -0.13
C ILE A 19 5.97 -6.05 -1.59
N GLN A 20 4.91 -6.73 -2.02
CA GLN A 20 4.71 -7.11 -3.41
C GLN A 20 3.36 -6.61 -3.92
N PHE A 21 3.35 -6.14 -5.17
CA PHE A 21 2.15 -5.69 -5.88
C PHE A 21 1.93 -6.56 -7.12
N ARG A 22 0.67 -6.90 -7.38
CA ARG A 22 0.24 -7.60 -8.59
C ARG A 22 -1.05 -6.99 -9.11
N VAL A 23 -1.09 -6.72 -10.41
CA VAL A 23 -2.34 -6.40 -11.09
C VAL A 23 -3.16 -7.68 -11.23
N ASN A 24 -4.41 -7.66 -10.72
CA ASN A 24 -5.32 -8.79 -10.86
C ASN A 24 -6.01 -8.70 -12.21
N GLN A 25 -5.53 -9.47 -13.19
CA GLN A 25 -6.08 -9.46 -14.56
C GLN A 25 -7.37 -10.28 -14.69
N GLU A 26 -7.65 -11.14 -13.70
CA GLU A 26 -8.86 -11.97 -13.62
C GLU A 26 -10.02 -11.22 -12.91
N ASP A 27 -9.76 -10.02 -12.42
CA ASP A 27 -10.77 -9.20 -11.74
C ASP A 27 -11.77 -8.62 -12.74
N GLU A 28 -13.06 -8.57 -12.39
CA GLU A 28 -14.10 -7.99 -13.26
C GLU A 28 -13.89 -6.50 -13.53
N ILE A 29 -13.19 -5.82 -12.62
CA ILE A 29 -12.82 -4.40 -12.74
C ILE A 29 -11.46 -4.21 -13.41
N PHE A 30 -10.91 -5.24 -14.07
CA PHE A 30 -9.68 -5.12 -14.82
C PHE A 30 -9.82 -4.10 -15.97
N CYS A 31 -8.73 -3.40 -16.25
CA CYS A 31 -8.62 -2.32 -17.20
C CYS A 31 -8.68 -2.89 -18.63
N THR A 32 -9.89 -3.06 -19.16
CA THR A 32 -10.13 -3.60 -20.51
C THR A 32 -10.56 -2.53 -21.52
N ASP A 33 -10.92 -1.32 -21.06
CA ASP A 33 -11.28 -0.21 -21.95
C ASP A 33 -10.05 0.21 -22.80
N PRO A 34 -10.20 0.44 -24.12
CA PRO A 34 -9.11 0.89 -24.98
C PRO A 34 -8.43 2.20 -24.54
N ASP A 35 -9.14 3.07 -23.83
CA ASP A 35 -8.60 4.31 -23.25
C ASP A 35 -7.89 4.08 -21.92
N CYS A 36 -8.05 2.91 -21.29
CA CYS A 36 -7.36 2.58 -20.05
C CYS A 36 -5.95 2.04 -20.35
N ASP A 37 -4.91 2.75 -19.90
CA ASP A 37 -3.50 2.37 -20.12
C ASP A 37 -2.81 1.79 -18.89
N GLY A 38 -3.55 1.62 -17.78
CA GLY A 38 -3.06 0.96 -16.59
C GLY A 38 -3.69 1.50 -15.32
N TYR A 39 -2.90 1.50 -14.26
CA TYR A 39 -3.32 1.86 -12.91
C TYR A 39 -2.33 2.81 -12.25
N VAL A 40 -2.86 3.70 -11.43
CA VAL A 40 -2.08 4.41 -10.41
C VAL A 40 -2.26 3.71 -9.06
N LEU A 41 -1.22 3.69 -8.24
CA LEU A 41 -1.26 3.25 -6.85
C LEU A 41 -0.53 4.27 -5.98
N ALA A 42 -1.24 4.87 -5.03
CA ALA A 42 -0.64 5.51 -3.86
C ALA A 42 -0.74 4.54 -2.69
N PHE A 43 0.40 4.01 -2.26
CA PHE A 43 0.53 3.11 -1.12
C PHE A 43 1.15 3.87 0.06
N SER A 44 0.60 3.74 1.26
CA SER A 44 1.20 4.32 2.45
C SER A 44 1.18 3.42 3.67
N TYR A 45 2.12 3.73 4.57
CA TYR A 45 2.31 3.11 5.87
C TYR A 45 2.86 4.16 6.85
N PRO A 46 2.71 3.97 8.17
CA PRO A 46 3.24 4.91 9.14
C PRO A 46 4.78 4.93 9.13
N SER A 47 5.37 6.09 9.36
CA SER A 47 6.78 6.21 9.73
C SER A 47 7.08 5.43 11.01
N ALA A 48 8.36 5.14 11.27
CA ALA A 48 8.77 4.36 12.45
C ALA A 48 8.32 5.01 13.77
N ASP A 49 8.25 6.34 13.83
CA ASP A 49 7.74 7.10 14.97
C ASP A 49 6.21 7.20 15.02
N GLY A 50 5.50 6.67 14.02
CA GLY A 50 4.03 6.65 13.92
C GLY A 50 3.38 7.99 13.60
N ASN A 51 4.14 9.09 13.48
CA ASN A 51 3.58 10.44 13.40
C ASN A 51 3.17 10.85 11.98
N THR A 52 3.77 10.24 10.96
CA THR A 52 3.52 10.60 9.56
C THR A 52 3.24 9.37 8.72
N SER A 53 2.58 9.55 7.59
CA SER A 53 2.44 8.50 6.59
C SER A 53 3.51 8.65 5.52
N ILE A 54 4.27 7.59 5.29
CA ILE A 54 5.19 7.48 4.16
C ILE A 54 4.37 7.03 2.96
N TYR A 55 4.37 7.83 1.90
CA TYR A 55 3.71 7.50 0.64
C TYR A 55 4.71 6.99 -0.41
N SER A 56 4.30 6.00 -1.17
CA SER A 56 4.97 5.52 -2.38
C SER A 56 3.97 5.53 -3.54
N HIS A 57 4.41 5.98 -4.70
CA HIS A 57 3.56 6.20 -5.86
C HIS A 57 4.03 5.31 -7.00
N TYR A 58 3.10 4.60 -7.62
CA TYR A 58 3.40 3.67 -8.70
C TYR A 58 2.42 3.83 -9.85
N ILE A 59 2.91 3.61 -11.06
CA ILE A 59 2.10 3.44 -12.26
C ILE A 59 2.35 2.01 -12.76
N PHE A 60 1.27 1.24 -12.90
CA PHE A 60 1.30 -0.10 -13.47
C PHE A 60 0.64 -0.05 -14.84
N PRO A 61 1.39 -0.16 -15.95
CA PRO A 61 0.81 -0.28 -17.28
C PRO A 61 -0.14 -1.48 -17.36
N ASN A 62 -1.18 -1.38 -18.19
CA ASN A 62 -2.10 -2.51 -18.41
C ASN A 62 -1.40 -3.74 -19.03
N SER A 63 -0.26 -3.53 -19.69
CA SER A 63 0.60 -4.57 -20.24
C SER A 63 1.48 -5.26 -19.19
N PHE A 64 1.60 -4.71 -17.98
CA PHE A 64 2.40 -5.31 -16.93
C PHE A 64 1.80 -6.65 -16.50
N THR A 65 2.60 -7.69 -16.61
CA THR A 65 2.27 -9.04 -16.16
C THR A 65 3.30 -9.47 -15.12
N GLY A 66 2.84 -9.91 -13.95
CA GLY A 66 3.71 -10.44 -12.90
C GLY A 66 3.57 -9.77 -11.55
N ILE A 67 4.65 -9.85 -10.76
CA ILE A 67 4.73 -9.38 -9.38
C ILE A 67 5.86 -8.37 -9.30
N TYR A 68 5.52 -7.14 -8.93
CA TYR A 68 6.53 -6.13 -8.60
C TYR A 68 6.86 -6.21 -7.11
N THR A 69 8.14 -6.33 -6.78
CA THR A 69 8.62 -6.29 -5.39
C THR A 69 9.17 -4.89 -5.12
N LYS A 70 8.61 -4.19 -4.12
CA LYS A 70 9.15 -2.89 -3.71
C LYS A 70 10.59 -3.09 -3.22
N PRO A 71 11.56 -2.26 -3.67
CA PRO A 71 12.97 -2.46 -3.34
C PRO A 71 13.26 -2.27 -1.85
N ASP A 72 12.70 -1.23 -1.22
CA ASP A 72 12.92 -0.98 0.21
C ASP A 72 11.88 -1.69 1.06
N LEU A 73 12.35 -2.25 2.18
CA LEU A 73 11.51 -2.84 3.21
C LEU A 73 10.68 -1.75 3.91
N MET A 74 9.47 -2.12 4.30
CA MET A 74 8.58 -1.31 5.12
C MET A 74 8.88 -1.59 6.60
N PRO A 75 9.51 -0.65 7.33
CA PRO A 75 9.65 -0.77 8.77
C PRO A 75 8.31 -0.46 9.45
N LEU A 76 7.92 -1.29 10.41
CA LEU A 76 6.77 -1.05 11.28
C LEU A 76 7.13 -1.33 12.72
N GLU A 77 6.82 -0.38 13.58
CA GLU A 77 6.91 -0.59 15.03
C GLU A 77 5.86 -1.61 15.47
N MET A 78 6.29 -2.63 16.21
CA MET A 78 5.44 -3.74 16.62
C MET A 78 5.17 -3.78 18.12
N SER A 79 5.96 -3.07 18.93
CA SER A 79 5.78 -2.95 20.37
C SER A 79 5.98 -1.52 20.78
N PHE A 80 5.02 -0.95 21.51
CA PHE A 80 5.01 0.46 21.84
C PHE A 80 5.30 0.68 23.33
N SER A 81 5.80 1.85 23.68
CA SER A 81 6.16 2.20 25.06
C SER A 81 4.96 2.25 26.02
N ASP A 82 3.74 2.42 25.48
CA ASP A 82 2.52 2.37 26.27
C ASP A 82 2.11 0.94 26.65
N GLY A 83 2.77 -0.09 26.11
CA GLY A 83 2.47 -1.51 26.32
C GLY A 83 1.57 -2.12 25.23
N SER A 84 1.05 -1.32 24.29
CA SER A 84 0.35 -1.84 23.12
C SER A 84 1.30 -2.62 22.21
N LYS A 85 0.74 -3.58 21.46
CA LYS A 85 1.50 -4.40 20.51
C LYS A 85 0.74 -4.53 19.22
N ARG A 86 1.48 -4.58 18.12
CA ARG A 86 0.97 -4.92 16.78
C ARG A 86 1.39 -6.33 16.44
N TYR A 87 0.54 -7.01 15.69
CA TYR A 87 0.78 -8.36 15.19
C TYR A 87 0.53 -8.37 13.69
N PHE A 88 1.21 -9.29 13.02
CA PHE A 88 0.96 -9.58 11.62
C PHE A 88 0.71 -11.07 11.48
N ASP A 89 -0.47 -11.39 10.97
CA ASP A 89 -0.86 -12.73 10.56
C ASP A 89 -1.09 -12.71 9.05
N LYS A 90 -0.61 -13.74 8.35
CA LYS A 90 -0.67 -13.77 6.88
C LYS A 90 -2.10 -13.88 6.35
N GLU A 91 -3.01 -14.47 7.12
CA GLU A 91 -4.40 -14.69 6.72
C GLU A 91 -5.28 -13.52 7.17
N LYS A 92 -5.03 -12.98 8.37
CA LYS A 92 -5.85 -11.94 9.00
C LYS A 92 -5.32 -10.52 8.79
N GLY A 93 -4.08 -10.37 8.35
CA GLY A 93 -3.40 -9.10 8.19
C GLY A 93 -2.88 -8.53 9.51
N PHE A 94 -2.85 -7.20 9.60
CA PHE A 94 -2.36 -6.51 10.79
C PHE A 94 -3.44 -6.39 11.86
N SER A 95 -3.06 -6.67 13.11
CA SER A 95 -3.89 -6.47 14.30
C SER A 95 -3.09 -5.77 15.40
N TYR A 96 -3.78 -5.31 16.44
CA TYR A 96 -3.16 -4.70 17.61
C TYR A 96 -3.90 -5.05 18.90
N THR A 97 -3.16 -5.04 20.02
CA THR A 97 -3.69 -5.06 21.38
C THR A 97 -3.50 -3.70 22.03
N THR A 98 -4.26 -3.40 23.08
CA THR A 98 -4.09 -2.17 23.87
C THR A 98 -3.34 -2.48 25.16
N PRO A 99 -2.83 -1.48 25.90
CA PRO A 99 -2.11 -1.72 27.16
C PRO A 99 -2.94 -2.46 28.22
N ASN A 100 -4.27 -2.34 28.14
CA ASN A 100 -5.21 -2.86 29.14
C ASN A 100 -5.97 -4.10 28.65
N SER A 101 -5.65 -4.66 27.48
CA SER A 101 -6.37 -5.80 26.92
C SER A 101 -5.52 -6.59 25.93
N ASP A 102 -5.50 -7.91 26.10
CA ASP A 102 -4.88 -8.85 25.15
C ASP A 102 -5.77 -9.18 23.93
N GLU A 103 -6.97 -8.59 23.86
CA GLU A 103 -7.87 -8.74 22.71
C GLU A 103 -7.25 -8.12 21.46
N GLN A 104 -7.02 -8.92 20.42
CA GLN A 104 -6.53 -8.45 19.14
C GLN A 104 -7.64 -7.81 18.31
N ARG A 105 -7.41 -6.57 17.88
CA ARG A 105 -8.30 -5.80 17.01
C ARG A 105 -7.64 -5.54 15.67
N ARG A 106 -8.42 -5.46 14.59
CA ARG A 106 -7.88 -5.17 13.25
C ARG A 106 -7.20 -3.80 13.24
N ALA A 107 -6.00 -3.72 12.66
CA ALA A 107 -5.23 -2.50 12.56
C ALA A 107 -5.21 -1.97 11.11
N GLU A 108 -5.84 -0.82 10.87
CA GLU A 108 -5.81 -0.13 9.57
C GLU A 108 -4.57 0.77 9.46
N ILE A 109 -3.40 0.14 9.35
CA ILE A 109 -2.12 0.86 9.32
C ILE A 109 -1.66 1.23 7.92
N ILE A 110 -2.20 0.55 6.91
CA ILE A 110 -1.85 0.77 5.52
C ILE A 110 -3.03 1.42 4.84
N TYR A 111 -2.74 2.44 4.05
CA TYR A 111 -3.71 3.04 3.16
C TYR A 111 -3.28 2.84 1.71
N CYS A 112 -4.23 2.49 0.86
CA CYS A 112 -4.01 2.33 -0.57
C CYS A 112 -5.10 3.11 -1.31
N CYS A 113 -4.69 3.98 -2.23
CA CYS A 113 -5.56 4.47 -3.28
C CYS A 113 -5.13 3.87 -4.60
N VAL A 114 -6.06 3.22 -5.29
CA VAL A 114 -5.85 2.65 -6.62
C VAL A 114 -6.92 3.21 -7.54
N ASP A 115 -6.50 3.64 -8.73
CA ASP A 115 -7.43 4.06 -9.77
C ASP A 115 -6.91 3.68 -11.15
N ASN A 116 -7.82 3.66 -12.12
CA ASN A 116 -7.47 3.51 -13.53
C ASN A 116 -6.75 4.76 -14.02
N ARG A 117 -5.76 4.57 -14.88
CA ARG A 117 -5.10 5.63 -15.63
C ARG A 117 -5.63 5.60 -17.07
N LEU A 118 -6.14 6.73 -17.52
CA LEU A 118 -6.73 6.88 -18.85
C LEU A 118 -5.77 7.64 -19.77
N LYS A 119 -5.63 7.22 -21.03
CA LYS A 119 -4.79 7.89 -22.03
C LYS A 119 -5.30 9.31 -22.31
N SER A 120 -6.61 9.48 -22.35
CA SER A 120 -7.27 10.79 -22.53
C SER A 120 -7.00 11.77 -21.39
N ASN A 121 -6.73 11.28 -20.17
CA ASN A 121 -6.47 12.12 -19.01
C ASN A 121 -5.54 11.43 -17.98
N PRO A 122 -4.24 11.32 -18.28
CA PRO A 122 -3.33 10.49 -17.50
C PRO A 122 -2.95 11.08 -16.14
N THR A 123 -3.30 12.34 -15.89
CA THR A 123 -2.93 13.08 -14.67
C THR A 123 -4.08 13.26 -13.69
N THR A 124 -5.33 13.08 -14.13
CA THR A 124 -6.51 13.24 -13.27
C THR A 124 -7.02 11.86 -12.88
N THR A 125 -6.99 11.54 -11.59
CA THR A 125 -7.47 10.27 -11.06
C THR A 125 -8.30 10.51 -9.79
N ARG A 126 -9.01 9.50 -9.31
CA ARG A 126 -9.66 9.51 -7.99
C ARG A 126 -8.65 9.51 -6.83
N CYS A 127 -7.38 9.23 -7.13
CA CYS A 127 -6.27 9.32 -6.18
C CYS A 127 -5.53 10.66 -6.21
N SER A 128 -5.74 11.48 -7.24
CA SER A 128 -5.10 12.78 -7.42
C SER A 128 -5.98 13.77 -8.19
N GLY A 129 -6.19 14.95 -7.60
CA GLY A 129 -6.89 16.07 -8.24
C GLY A 129 -8.10 16.58 -7.46
N PRO A 130 -8.87 17.54 -8.03
CA PRO A 130 -9.92 18.28 -7.34
C PRO A 130 -11.11 17.44 -6.85
N ARG A 131 -11.27 16.21 -7.37
CA ARG A 131 -12.34 15.28 -7.01
C ARG A 131 -11.85 14.08 -6.19
N ALA A 132 -10.57 14.06 -5.81
CA ALA A 132 -10.00 12.98 -5.02
C ALA A 132 -10.48 13.10 -3.56
N TYR A 133 -10.94 11.99 -2.97
CA TYR A 133 -11.30 11.95 -1.55
C TYR A 133 -10.08 12.25 -0.66
N ARG A 134 -8.92 11.72 -1.05
CA ARG A 134 -7.61 12.10 -0.52
C ARG A 134 -6.70 12.36 -1.72
N ASN A 135 -6.27 13.60 -1.89
CA ASN A 135 -5.35 14.00 -2.96
C ASN A 135 -3.93 13.50 -2.63
N VAL A 136 -3.69 12.19 -2.75
CA VAL A 136 -2.50 11.52 -2.22
C VAL A 136 -1.54 11.02 -3.29
N PHE A 137 -1.99 10.81 -4.53
CA PHE A 137 -1.10 10.35 -5.59
C PHE A 137 -0.33 11.52 -6.19
N ASP A 138 1.00 11.42 -6.17
CA ASP A 138 1.90 12.41 -6.75
C ASP A 138 2.57 11.82 -8.00
N PRO A 139 2.12 12.19 -9.21
CA PRO A 139 2.66 11.63 -10.45
C PRO A 139 4.14 11.97 -10.66
N SER A 140 4.63 13.08 -10.08
CA SER A 140 6.04 13.46 -10.22
C SER A 140 7.00 12.56 -9.46
N LYS A 141 6.48 11.81 -8.47
CA LYS A 141 7.22 10.85 -7.64
C LYS A 141 6.92 9.40 -8.03
N ALA A 142 6.10 9.19 -9.05
CA ALA A 142 5.61 7.86 -9.38
C ALA A 142 6.66 7.04 -10.14
N ILE A 143 6.88 5.81 -9.68
CA ILE A 143 7.68 4.83 -10.39
C ILE A 143 6.77 4.13 -11.40
N THR A 144 7.14 4.18 -12.68
CA THR A 144 6.47 3.34 -13.70
C THR A 144 7.08 1.95 -13.65
N VAL A 145 6.25 0.97 -13.32
CA VAL A 145 6.63 -0.44 -13.24
C VAL A 145 6.71 -1.00 -14.66
N GLN A 146 7.83 -1.64 -14.99
CA GLN A 146 8.09 -2.29 -16.28
C GLN A 146 8.06 -3.81 -16.14
#